data_AF-A0A955C7R7-F1
#
_entry.id   AF-A0A955C7R7-F1
#
_cell.length_a   1.000
_cell.length_b   1.000
_cell.length_c   1.000
_cell.angle_alpha   90.00
_cell.angle_beta   90.00
_cell.angle_gamma   90.00
#
_symmetry.space_group_name_H-M   'P 1'
#
loop_
_entity.id
_entity.type
_entity.pdbx_description
1 polymer ?
#
loop_
_entity_poly.entity_id
_entity_poly.type
_entity_poly.pdbx_seq_one_letter_code
_entity_poly.pdbx_strand_id
1 'polypeptide(L)'
;MIIFMAGMFMSWGRKSSFGMGLMLAGIVMFSAVVLSQLINLPVEFDASNRAKRIIVEQGFVSIEERQAVDKVLNAAALTYVAATLSAIMTLVYLLIRSGLLGGRRD
;
A
#
# COMPACT_ATOMS: atom_id res chain seq x y z
N MET A 1 -11.50 1.39 3.15
CA MET A 1 -11.85 2.68 3.81
C MET A 1 -13.34 2.85 4.06
N ILE A 2 -14.21 2.84 3.04
CA ILE A 2 -15.68 3.07 3.21
C ILE A 2 -16.31 2.12 4.23
N ILE A 3 -16.00 0.83 4.16
CA ILE A 3 -16.54 -0.20 5.06
C ILE A 3 -16.14 0.05 6.52
N PHE A 4 -14.90 0.46 6.76
CA PHE A 4 -14.41 0.82 8.09
C PHE A 4 -15.14 2.08 8.62
N MET A 5 -15.30 3.10 7.79
CA MET A 5 -16.00 4.33 8.17
C MET A 5 -17.49 4.07 8.46
N ALA A 6 -18.15 3.24 7.66
CA ALA A 6 -19.52 2.81 7.91
C ALA A 6 -19.64 2.08 9.26
N GLY A 7 -18.72 1.16 9.55
CA GLY A 7 -18.66 0.45 10.84
C GLY A 7 -18.43 1.40 12.04
N MET A 8 -17.55 2.40 11.89
CA MET A 8 -17.33 3.44 12.91
C MET A 8 -18.59 4.29 13.13
N PHE A 9 -19.22 4.76 12.05
CA PHE A 9 -20.43 5.59 12.13
C PHE A 9 -21.58 4.84 12.81
N MET A 10 -21.78 3.56 12.46
CA MET A 10 -22.80 2.72 13.08
C MET A 10 -22.52 2.41 14.56
N SER A 11 -21.24 2.40 14.97
CA SER A 11 -20.83 2.17 16.36
C SER A 11 -20.84 3.45 17.21
N TRP A 12 -21.02 4.63 16.61
CA TRP A 12 -20.92 5.94 17.28
C TRP A 12 -22.12 6.27 18.18
N GLY A 13 -23.34 5.93 17.74
CA GLY A 13 -24.59 6.22 18.49
C GLY A 13 -25.15 5.06 19.33
N ARG A 14 -24.67 3.83 19.09
CA ARG A 14 -25.10 2.61 19.81
C ARG A 14 -23.92 1.63 19.75
N LYS A 15 -23.56 0.95 20.85
CA LYS A 15 -22.58 -0.17 20.82
C LYS A 15 -23.20 -1.32 20.00
N SER A 16 -23.10 -1.22 18.68
CA SER A 16 -23.65 -2.17 17.72
C SER A 16 -22.62 -3.25 17.42
N SER A 17 -22.93 -4.50 17.77
CA SER A 17 -22.08 -5.65 17.44
C SER A 17 -21.82 -5.76 15.93
N PHE A 18 -22.79 -5.36 15.12
CA PHE A 18 -22.68 -5.33 13.66
C PHE A 18 -21.71 -4.26 13.16
N GLY A 19 -21.72 -3.06 13.77
CA GLY A 19 -20.77 -1.99 13.44
C GLY A 19 -19.32 -2.38 13.72
N MET A 20 -19.08 -3.10 14.81
CA MET A 20 -17.76 -3.63 15.16
C MET A 20 -17.30 -4.71 14.17
N GLY A 21 -18.20 -5.61 13.73
CA GLY A 21 -17.92 -6.58 12.68
C GLY A 21 -17.55 -5.92 11.34
N LEU A 22 -18.26 -4.86 10.95
CA LEU A 22 -17.96 -4.08 9.74
C LEU A 22 -16.57 -3.41 9.80
N MET A 23 -16.20 -2.83 10.96
CA MET A 23 -14.87 -2.26 11.14
C MET A 23 -13.78 -3.32 10.96
N LEU A 24 -13.93 -4.49 11.59
CA LEU A 24 -12.98 -5.60 11.47
C LEU A 24 -12.88 -6.12 10.04
N ALA A 25 -14.02 -6.33 9.36
CA ALA A 25 -14.04 -6.73 7.96
C ALA A 25 -13.30 -5.72 7.08
N GLY A 26 -13.51 -4.42 7.32
CA GLY A 26 -12.81 -3.34 6.64
C GLY A 26 -11.29 -3.37 6.85
N ILE A 27 -10.83 -3.68 8.07
CA ILE A 27 -9.40 -3.84 8.38
C ILE A 27 -8.83 -5.06 7.67
N VAL A 28 -9.47 -6.23 7.78
CA VAL A 28 -8.99 -7.49 7.18
C VAL A 28 -8.84 -7.36 5.67
N MET A 29 -9.85 -6.79 4.99
CA MET A 29 -9.77 -6.55 3.55
C MET A 29 -8.65 -5.56 3.19
N PHE A 30 -8.45 -4.51 3.99
CA PHE A 30 -7.37 -3.55 3.74
C PHE A 30 -5.99 -4.17 4.00
N SER A 31 -5.85 -5.03 5.01
CA SER A 31 -4.64 -5.81 5.26
C SER A 31 -4.31 -6.73 4.08
N ALA A 32 -5.31 -7.37 3.47
CA ALA A 32 -5.09 -8.19 2.27
C ALA A 32 -4.55 -7.36 1.08
N VAL A 33 -5.03 -6.12 0.91
CA VAL A 33 -4.50 -5.19 -0.11
C VAL A 33 -3.04 -4.82 0.20
N VAL A 34 -2.73 -4.45 1.45
CA VAL A 34 -1.36 -4.10 1.86
C VAL A 34 -0.40 -5.28 1.66
N LEU A 35 -0.82 -6.48 2.03
CA LEU A 35 -0.04 -7.70 1.80
C LEU A 35 0.19 -7.94 0.31
N SER A 36 -0.82 -7.75 -0.53
CA SER A 36 -0.69 -7.90 -1.98
C SER A 36 0.31 -6.88 -2.56
N GLN A 37 0.31 -5.64 -2.06
CA GLN A 37 1.30 -4.63 -2.46
C GLN A 37 2.72 -5.03 -2.07
N LEU A 38 2.92 -5.57 -0.86
CA LEU A 38 4.21 -6.07 -0.39
C LEU A 38 4.72 -7.25 -1.23
N ILE A 39 3.82 -8.17 -1.61
CA ILE A 39 4.16 -9.32 -2.46
C ILE A 39 4.49 -8.87 -3.89
N ASN A 40 3.87 -7.81 -4.40
CA ASN A 40 4.13 -7.32 -5.75
C ASN A 40 5.38 -6.42 -5.84
N LEU A 41 5.80 -5.80 -4.73
CA LEU A 41 6.95 -4.90 -4.72
C LEU A 41 8.23 -5.50 -5.36
N PRO A 42 8.63 -6.75 -5.08
CA PRO A 42 9.79 -7.37 -5.71
C PRO A 42 9.64 -7.55 -7.23
N VAL A 43 8.44 -7.85 -7.72
CA VAL A 43 8.22 -8.05 -9.16
C VAL A 43 8.27 -6.74 -9.93
N GLU A 44 7.85 -5.62 -9.32
CA GLU A 44 7.98 -4.29 -9.90
C GLU A 44 9.45 -3.87 -10.04
N PHE A 45 10.30 -4.23 -9.07
CA PHE A 45 11.74 -4.01 -9.17
C PHE A 45 12.40 -4.89 -10.24
N ASP A 46 12.01 -6.17 -10.35
CA ASP A 46 12.50 -7.04 -11.43
C ASP A 46 12.10 -6.51 -12.81
N ALA A 47 10.84 -6.11 -12.97
CA ALA A 47 10.33 -5.52 -14.21
C ALA A 47 11.11 -4.25 -14.59
N SER A 48 11.37 -3.37 -13.63
CA SER A 48 12.16 -2.15 -13.85
C SER A 48 13.60 -2.47 -14.27
N ASN A 49 14.25 -3.45 -13.64
CA ASN A 49 15.61 -3.87 -14.00
C ASN A 49 15.68 -4.53 -15.37
N ARG A 50 14.67 -5.33 -15.72
CA ARG A 50 14.54 -5.97 -17.03
C ARG A 50 14.33 -4.92 -18.12
N ALA A 51 13.43 -3.97 -17.90
CA ALA A 51 13.17 -2.89 -18.84
C ALA A 51 14.44 -2.09 -19.17
N LYS A 52 15.24 -1.73 -18.15
CA LYS A 52 16.53 -1.02 -18.33
C LYS A 52 17.52 -1.76 -19.23
N ARG A 53 17.54 -3.09 -19.18
CA ARG A 53 18.41 -3.89 -20.06
C ARG A 53 17.87 -3.91 -21.48
N ILE A 54 16.59 -4.23 -21.63
CA ILE A 54 15.94 -4.37 -22.95
C ILE A 54 16.02 -3.07 -23.75
N ILE A 55 15.76 -1.91 -23.14
CA ILE A 55 15.77 -0.63 -23.86
C ILE A 55 17.16 -0.25 -24.40
N VAL A 56 18.23 -0.68 -23.73
CA VAL A 56 19.61 -0.47 -24.18
C VAL A 56 19.97 -1.51 -25.25
N GLU A 57 19.63 -2.78 -25.03
CA GLU A 57 19.89 -3.88 -25.98
C GLU A 57 19.19 -3.69 -27.33
N GLN A 58 17.99 -3.11 -27.32
CA GLN A 58 17.21 -2.83 -28.54
C GLN A 58 17.63 -1.52 -29.23
N GLY A 59 18.59 -0.78 -28.67
CA GLY A 59 19.06 0.49 -29.24
C GLY A 59 18.05 1.65 -29.14
N PHE A 60 17.05 1.56 -28.25
CA PHE A 60 16.10 2.64 -28.01
C PHE A 60 16.71 3.82 -27.25
N VAL A 61 17.83 3.61 -26.56
CA VAL A 61 18.48 4.58 -25.69
C VAL A 61 19.99 4.51 -25.90
N SER A 62 20.66 5.65 -26.07
CA SER A 62 22.13 5.70 -26.20
C SER A 62 22.82 5.45 -24.85
N ILE A 63 24.15 5.23 -24.87
CA ILE A 63 24.94 5.03 -23.65
C ILE A 63 24.89 6.27 -22.76
N GLU A 64 24.85 7.46 -23.36
CA GLU A 64 24.76 8.75 -22.68
C GLU A 64 23.38 8.96 -22.03
N GLU A 65 22.31 8.49 -22.67
CA GLU A 65 20.93 8.60 -22.19
C GLU A 65 20.58 7.56 -21.12
N ARG A 66 21.27 6.40 -21.11
CA ARG A 66 21.05 5.31 -20.16
C ARG A 66 21.01 5.79 -18.71
N GLN A 67 21.93 6.68 -18.33
CA GLN A 67 22.03 7.15 -16.96
C GLN A 67 20.81 8.00 -16.54
N ALA A 68 20.22 8.75 -17.48
CA ALA A 68 19.00 9.50 -17.25
C ALA A 68 17.79 8.57 -17.14
N VAL A 69 17.69 7.58 -18.03
CA VAL A 69 16.59 6.60 -18.00
C VAL A 69 16.61 5.75 -16.74
N ASP A 70 17.79 5.33 -16.28
CA ASP A 70 17.95 4.60 -15.03
C ASP A 70 17.43 5.40 -13.82
N LYS A 71 17.69 6.71 -13.78
CA LYS A 71 17.17 7.61 -12.74
C LYS A 71 15.65 7.68 -12.77
N VAL A 72 15.05 7.84 -13.96
CA VAL A 72 13.59 7.92 -14.11
C VAL A 72 12.92 6.61 -13.71
N LEU A 73 13.43 5.47 -14.19
CA LEU A 73 12.87 4.16 -13.85
C LEU A 73 13.05 3.82 -12.36
N ASN A 74 14.17 4.21 -11.75
CA ASN A 74 14.33 4.11 -10.31
C ASN A 74 13.32 4.98 -9.54
N ALA A 75 13.13 6.23 -9.96
CA ALA A 75 12.14 7.12 -9.35
C ALA A 75 10.72 6.58 -9.49
N ALA A 76 10.38 5.97 -10.64
CA ALA A 76 9.11 5.31 -10.85
C ALA A 76 8.92 4.10 -9.91
N ALA A 77 9.94 3.27 -9.71
CA ALA A 77 9.86 2.17 -8.73
C ALA A 77 9.69 2.67 -7.29
N LEU A 78 10.30 3.81 -6.93
CA LEU A 78 10.14 4.42 -5.61
C LEU A 78 8.72 4.92 -5.33
N THR A 79 7.91 5.25 -6.35
CA THR A 79 6.50 5.62 -6.10
C THR A 79 5.66 4.44 -5.62
N TYR A 80 5.94 3.21 -6.09
CA TYR A 80 5.34 1.99 -5.55
C TYR A 80 5.73 1.75 -4.09
N VAL A 81 7.00 1.98 -3.74
CA VAL A 81 7.49 1.90 -2.36
C VAL A 81 6.77 2.91 -1.47
N ALA A 82 6.67 4.16 -1.92
CA ALA A 82 5.98 5.21 -1.19
C ALA A 82 4.48 4.90 -1.00
N ALA A 83 3.81 4.39 -2.02
CA ALA A 83 2.41 3.96 -1.94
C ALA A 83 2.23 2.81 -0.93
N THR A 84 3.11 1.81 -0.96
CA THR A 84 3.08 0.67 -0.03
C THR A 84 3.32 1.11 1.40
N LEU A 85 4.31 1.98 1.64
CA LEU A 85 4.57 2.57 2.96
C LEU A 85 3.37 3.39 3.48
N SER A 86 2.77 4.21 2.62
CA SER A 86 1.56 4.97 2.95
C SER A 86 0.38 4.06 3.32
N ALA A 87 0.20 2.95 2.59
CA ALA A 87 -0.83 1.97 2.87
C ALA A 87 -0.58 1.24 4.21
N ILE A 88 0.68 0.90 4.53
CA ILE A 88 1.07 0.34 5.83
C ILE A 88 0.76 1.34 6.96
N MET A 89 1.16 2.61 6.81
CA MET A 89 0.88 3.64 7.81
C MET A 89 -0.62 3.84 8.02
N THR A 90 -1.40 3.77 6.95
CA THR A 90 -2.87 3.80 7.01
C THR A 90 -3.41 2.58 7.77
N LEU A 91 -2.86 1.38 7.54
CA LEU A 91 -3.29 0.17 8.24
C LEU A 91 -3.01 0.28 9.74
N VAL A 92 -1.80 0.73 10.11
CA VAL A 92 -1.43 1.00 11.51
C VAL A 92 -2.40 2.01 12.14
N TYR A 93 -2.70 3.10 11.43
CA TYR A 93 -3.68 4.10 11.87
C TYR A 93 -5.07 3.49 12.14
N LEU A 94 -5.57 2.63 11.25
CA LEU A 94 -6.86 1.95 11.45
C LEU A 94 -6.84 1.00 12.66
N LEU A 95 -5.75 0.26 12.84
CA LEU A 95 -5.58 -0.65 13.97
C LEU A 95 -5.54 0.10 15.31
N ILE A 96 -4.89 1.25 15.36
CA ILE A 96 -4.94 2.15 16.53
C ILE A 96 -6.36 2.67 16.74
N ARG A 97 -7.00 3.18 15.69
CA ARG A 97 -8.34 3.80 15.77
C ARG A 97 -9.44 2.82 16.15
N SER A 98 -9.31 1.55 15.76
CA SER A 98 -10.24 0.48 16.14
C SER A 98 -10.09 0.03 17.60
N GLY A 99 -9.05 0.48 18.31
CA GLY A 99 -8.75 0.06 19.68
C GLY A 99 -8.06 -1.31 19.79
N LEU A 100 -7.59 -1.88 18.66
CA LEU A 100 -6.87 -3.16 18.63
C LEU A 100 -5.40 -3.03 19.07
N LEU A 101 -4.75 -1.90 18.76
CA LEU A 101 -3.36 -1.62 19.16
C LEU A 101 -3.26 -0.55 20.26
N GLY A 102 -4.24 0.35 20.35
CA GLY A 102 -4.32 1.37 21.40
C GLY A 102 -5.30 0.90 22.46
N GLY A 103 -4.79 0.20 23.48
CA GLY A 103 -5.61 -0.31 24.58
C GLY A 103 -6.55 0.76 25.10
N ARG A 104 -7.84 0.44 25.18
CA ARG A 104 -8.84 1.25 25.88
C ARG A 104 -8.35 1.38 27.33
N ARG A 105 -7.76 2.51 27.67
CA ARG A 105 -7.72 3.01 29.04
C ARG A 105 -8.96 3.88 29.16
N ASP A 106 -10.00 3.22 29.63
CA ASP A 106 -11.11 3.71 30.46
C ASP A 106 -11.08 5.21 30.78
#